data_AF-A0A8C6T796-F1
#
_entry.id   AF-A0A8C6T796-F1
#
_cell.length_a   1.000
_cell.length_b   1.000
_cell.length_c   1.000
_cell.angle_alpha   90.00
_cell.angle_beta   90.00
_cell.angle_gamma   90.00
#
_symmetry.space_group_name_H-M   'P 1'
#
loop_
_entity.id
_entity.type
_entity.pdbx_description
1 polymer ?
#
loop_
_entity_poly.entity_id
_entity_poly.type
_entity_poly.pdbx_seq_one_letter_code
_entity_poly.pdbx_strand_id
1 'polypeptide(L)'
;MVIFTCSAQHAAVNNGQVEYGSWMPNTPTSLQKPPPTQKGTVTEQTVLQTLPDRNMTLGAVSLTCLTLSSQVALGHFPHEHFTEEVPCRLMRQFRAELDKLDKEIDDKNKKHKLPYMYLKPTLMENSVSI
;
A
#
# COMPACT_ATOMS: atom_id res chain seq x y z
N MET A 1 -17.53 -7.91 -3.41
CA MET A 1 -17.10 -6.91 -2.42
C MET A 1 -16.11 -7.50 -1.41
N VAL A 2 -16.46 -8.58 -0.68
CA VAL A 2 -15.56 -9.21 0.33
C VAL A 2 -14.16 -9.53 -0.21
N ILE A 3 -14.05 -10.37 -1.26
CA ILE A 3 -12.74 -10.77 -1.83
C ILE A 3 -11.90 -9.56 -2.23
N PHE A 4 -12.51 -8.57 -2.90
CA PHE A 4 -11.82 -7.34 -3.32
C PHE A 4 -11.32 -6.53 -2.12
N THR A 5 -12.14 -6.40 -1.08
CA THR A 5 -11.76 -5.65 0.13
C THR A 5 -10.62 -6.32 0.90
N CYS A 6 -10.66 -7.65 0.98
CA CYS A 6 -9.61 -8.44 1.63
C CYS A 6 -8.31 -8.54 0.82
N SER A 7 -8.28 -8.07 -0.42
CA SER A 7 -7.10 -8.14 -1.30
C SER A 7 -6.72 -6.76 -1.82
N ALA A 8 -7.29 -6.35 -2.95
CA ALA A 8 -6.98 -5.11 -3.67
C ALA A 8 -7.15 -3.86 -2.82
N GLN A 9 -8.25 -3.75 -2.07
CA GLN A 9 -8.48 -2.56 -1.24
C GLN A 9 -7.43 -2.44 -0.14
N HIS A 10 -7.11 -3.56 0.53
CA HIS A 10 -6.08 -3.59 1.56
C HIS A 10 -4.72 -3.20 0.97
N ALA A 11 -4.30 -3.84 -0.12
CA ALA A 11 -3.04 -3.56 -0.79
C ALA A 11 -2.91 -2.07 -1.20
N ALA A 12 -3.98 -1.47 -1.73
CA ALA A 12 -3.99 -0.08 -2.18
C ALA A 12 -3.74 0.95 -1.05
N VAL A 13 -4.09 0.62 0.20
CA VAL A 13 -3.94 1.52 1.37
C VAL A 13 -2.84 1.09 2.34
N ASN A 14 -2.27 -0.11 2.14
CA ASN A 14 -1.24 -0.69 3.00
C ASN A 14 0.16 -0.66 2.36
N ASN A 15 0.29 -1.13 1.12
CA ASN A 15 1.61 -1.36 0.51
C ASN A 15 2.43 -0.09 0.30
N GLY A 16 1.77 1.07 0.18
CA GLY A 16 2.43 2.37 0.08
C GLY A 16 2.89 2.96 1.41
N GLN A 17 2.46 2.44 2.56
CA GLN A 17 2.66 3.12 3.86
C GLN A 17 4.13 3.43 4.15
N VAL A 18 5.05 2.52 3.81
CA VAL A 18 6.48 2.77 3.97
C VAL A 18 6.96 3.88 3.04
N GLU A 19 6.61 3.86 1.76
CA GLU A 19 7.05 4.88 0.81
C GLU A 19 6.54 6.28 1.19
N TYR A 20 5.27 6.38 1.59
CA TYR A 20 4.66 7.65 2.02
C TYR A 20 5.13 8.12 3.40
N GLY A 21 5.36 7.17 4.33
CA GLY A 21 5.69 7.43 5.74
C GLY A 21 7.18 7.58 6.04
N SER A 22 8.06 7.04 5.19
CA SER A 22 9.52 7.10 5.41
C SER A 22 10.07 8.52 5.36
N TRP A 23 9.40 9.44 4.67
CA TRP A 23 9.70 10.87 4.68
C TRP A 23 8.66 11.62 5.52
N MET A 24 8.95 11.81 6.82
CA MET A 24 8.00 12.36 7.79
C MET A 24 7.28 13.66 7.36
N PRO A 25 7.94 14.66 6.74
CA PRO A 25 7.24 15.86 6.29
C PRO A 25 6.13 15.61 5.25
N ASN A 26 6.17 14.48 4.53
CA ASN A 26 5.12 14.06 3.60
C ASN A 26 3.88 13.51 4.30
N THR A 27 4.07 12.79 5.42
CA THR A 27 2.99 12.15 6.19
C THR A 27 3.22 12.28 7.70
N PRO A 28 3.14 13.50 8.28
CA PRO A 28 3.31 13.66 9.72
C PRO A 28 2.13 13.02 10.46
N THR A 29 2.41 12.12 11.40
CA THR A 29 1.38 11.40 12.18
C THR A 29 0.79 12.22 13.33
N SER A 30 1.38 13.38 13.65
CA SER A 30 0.88 14.33 14.63
C SER A 30 1.42 15.73 14.35
N LEU A 31 0.82 16.75 14.96
CA LEU A 31 1.32 18.13 14.95
C LEU A 31 1.36 18.65 16.40
N GLN A 32 2.44 19.34 16.76
CA GLN A 32 2.71 19.79 18.14
C GLN A 32 2.19 21.20 18.45
N LYS A 33 1.63 21.90 17.46
CA LYS A 33 1.06 23.25 17.61
C LYS A 33 -0.30 23.35 16.94
N PRO A 34 -1.18 24.27 17.40
CA PRO A 34 -2.44 24.54 16.74
C PRO A 34 -2.23 25.13 15.34
N PRO A 35 -3.23 25.04 14.45
CA PRO A 35 -3.19 25.72 13.16
C PRO A 35 -3.00 27.24 13.32
N PRO A 36 -2.24 27.89 12.42
CA PRO A 36 -2.06 29.34 12.47
C PRO A 36 -3.39 30.06 12.22
N THR A 37 -3.63 31.15 12.96
CA THR A 37 -4.87 31.94 12.86
C THR A 37 -4.73 33.18 11.98
N GLN A 38 -3.51 33.50 11.53
CA GLN A 38 -3.20 34.65 10.69
C GLN A 38 -2.25 34.23 9.55
N LYS A 39 -2.44 34.80 8.36
CA LYS A 39 -1.56 34.56 7.21
C LYS A 39 -0.24 35.33 7.38
N GLY A 40 0.84 34.81 6.78
CA GLY A 40 2.14 35.48 6.76
C GLY A 40 2.95 35.41 8.06
N THR A 41 2.46 34.71 9.09
CA THR A 41 3.14 34.57 10.39
C THR A 41 3.98 33.30 10.52
N VAL A 42 3.86 32.37 9.56
CA VAL A 42 4.56 31.08 9.59
C VAL A 42 5.99 31.24 9.07
N THR A 43 6.95 30.79 9.88
CA THR A 43 8.37 30.69 9.51
C THR A 43 8.79 29.22 9.43
N GLU A 44 9.95 28.95 8.82
CA GLU A 44 10.54 27.60 8.80
C GLU A 44 10.69 27.03 10.23
N GLN A 45 11.16 27.84 11.17
CA GLN A 45 11.25 27.44 12.58
C GLN A 45 9.89 27.07 13.17
N THR A 46 8.83 27.78 12.79
CA THR A 46 7.47 27.46 13.23
C THR A 46 7.01 26.12 12.68
N VAL A 47 7.34 25.80 11.43
CA VAL A 47 7.05 24.49 10.81
C VAL A 47 7.81 23.38 11.55
N LEU A 48 9.12 23.54 11.76
CA LEU A 48 9.94 22.55 12.46
C LEU A 48 9.46 22.29 13.91
N GLN A 49 8.97 23.32 14.59
CA GLN A 49 8.37 23.20 15.93
C GLN A 49 6.94 22.65 15.93
N THR A 50 6.29 22.56 14.76
CA THR A 50 4.93 22.01 14.62
C THR A 50 4.96 20.56 14.20
N LEU A 51 5.99 20.14 13.44
CA LEU A 51 6.21 18.74 13.06
C LEU A 51 6.47 17.85 14.30
N PRO A 52 6.22 16.53 14.19
CA PRO A 52 6.49 15.59 15.27
C PRO A 52 7.97 15.57 15.65
N ASP A 53 8.24 15.36 16.93
CA ASP A 53 9.60 15.12 17.40
C ASP A 53 10.18 13.81 16.87
N ARG A 54 11.47 13.60 17.14
CA ARG A 54 12.22 12.45 16.67
C ARG A 54 11.63 11.12 17.15
N ASN A 55 11.19 11.02 18.39
CA ASN A 55 10.71 9.75 18.94
C ASN A 55 9.37 9.37 18.31
N MET A 56 8.46 10.33 18.17
CA MET A 56 7.19 10.14 17.47
C MET A 56 7.41 9.79 15.99
N THR A 57 8.34 10.47 15.34
CA THR A 57 8.72 10.18 13.94
C THR A 57 9.26 8.77 13.78
N LEU A 58 10.23 8.36 14.61
CA LEU A 58 10.81 7.02 14.56
C LEU A 58 9.76 5.95 14.85
N GLY A 59 8.90 6.15 15.85
CA GLY A 59 7.82 5.21 16.16
C GLY A 59 6.87 5.02 14.98
N ALA A 60 6.47 6.10 14.31
CA ALA A 60 5.62 6.05 13.12
C ALA A 60 6.29 5.30 11.96
N VAL A 61 7.54 5.62 11.64
CA VAL A 61 8.28 4.94 10.56
C VAL A 61 8.47 3.45 10.89
N SER A 62 8.85 3.12 12.12
CA SER A 62 8.97 1.73 12.56
C SER A 62 7.67 0.95 12.44
N LEU A 63 6.52 1.56 12.77
CA LEU A 63 5.21 0.94 12.58
C LEU A 63 4.93 0.65 11.11
N THR A 64 5.22 1.60 10.20
CA THR A 64 5.03 1.36 8.77
C THR A 64 5.97 0.28 8.23
N CYS A 65 7.19 0.13 8.75
CA CYS A 65 8.10 -0.92 8.29
C CYS A 65 7.60 -2.34 8.59
N LEU A 66 6.68 -2.53 9.54
CA LEU A 66 6.03 -3.81 9.78
C LEU A 66 5.19 -4.25 8.58
N THR A 67 4.81 -3.33 7.69
CA THR A 67 4.03 -3.63 6.49
C THR A 67 4.84 -4.21 5.33
N LEU A 68 6.11 -4.57 5.53
CA LEU A 68 7.01 -5.11 4.49
C LEU A 68 7.06 -6.65 4.44
N SER A 69 6.10 -7.36 5.04
CA SER A 69 6.13 -8.82 5.11
C SER A 69 5.86 -9.48 3.74
N SER A 70 6.44 -10.66 3.52
CA SER A 70 6.28 -11.44 2.29
C SER A 70 5.04 -12.31 2.38
N GLN A 71 4.19 -12.28 1.34
CA GLN A 71 2.88 -12.91 1.40
C GLN A 71 2.46 -13.56 0.07
N VAL A 72 1.37 -14.32 0.14
CA VAL A 72 0.82 -15.09 -0.99
C VAL A 72 0.02 -14.15 -1.91
N ALA A 73 0.51 -14.00 -3.14
CA ALA A 73 -0.10 -13.14 -4.15
C ALA A 73 -1.54 -13.56 -4.53
N LEU A 74 -2.35 -12.58 -4.93
CA LEU A 74 -3.74 -12.77 -5.32
C LEU A 74 -3.86 -13.83 -6.42
N GLY A 75 -4.76 -14.78 -6.24
CA GLY A 75 -4.97 -15.86 -7.19
C GLY A 75 -4.05 -17.05 -6.99
N HIS A 76 -2.98 -16.95 -6.19
CA HIS A 76 -2.15 -18.08 -5.81
C HIS A 76 -2.72 -18.77 -4.57
N PHE A 77 -3.08 -20.04 -4.66
CA PHE A 77 -3.64 -20.79 -3.55
C PHE A 77 -2.78 -22.04 -3.33
N PRO A 78 -2.01 -22.11 -2.23
CA PRO A 78 -1.13 -23.26 -1.97
C PRO A 78 -1.90 -24.54 -1.62
N HIS A 79 -3.16 -24.39 -1.20
CA HIS A 79 -4.05 -25.49 -0.88
C HIS A 79 -5.19 -25.57 -1.90
N GLU A 80 -5.38 -26.76 -2.48
CA GLU A 80 -6.46 -27.05 -3.40
C GLU A 80 -7.71 -27.45 -2.62
N HIS A 81 -8.68 -26.54 -2.54
CA HIS A 81 -9.98 -26.81 -1.93
C HIS A 81 -11.04 -27.22 -2.96
N PHE A 82 -10.91 -26.69 -4.19
CA PHE A 82 -11.75 -27.10 -5.31
C PHE A 82 -11.12 -28.29 -6.01
N THR A 83 -11.93 -29.31 -6.29
CA THR A 83 -11.49 -30.51 -7.03
C THR A 83 -12.31 -30.73 -8.28
N GLU A 84 -13.45 -30.06 -8.40
CA GLU A 84 -14.37 -30.17 -9.50
C GLU A 84 -13.86 -29.42 -10.74
N GLU A 85 -14.20 -29.93 -11.93
CA GLU A 85 -13.69 -29.41 -13.20
C GLU A 85 -14.01 -27.93 -13.42
N VAL A 86 -15.25 -27.51 -13.12
CA VAL A 86 -15.72 -26.16 -13.40
C VAL A 86 -15.00 -25.10 -12.54
N PRO A 87 -14.97 -25.19 -11.19
CA PRO A 87 -14.16 -24.29 -10.37
C PRO A 87 -12.69 -24.27 -10.76
N CYS A 88 -12.07 -25.44 -11.01
CA CYS A 88 -10.66 -25.51 -11.43
C CYS A 88 -10.41 -24.81 -12.77
N ARG A 89 -11.34 -24.89 -13.71
CA ARG A 89 -11.27 -24.15 -14.98
C ARG A 89 -11.41 -22.64 -14.76
N LEU A 90 -12.37 -22.20 -13.95
CA LEU A 90 -12.57 -20.78 -13.63
C LEU A 90 -11.37 -20.19 -12.88
N MET A 91 -10.76 -20.94 -11.96
CA MET A 91 -9.54 -20.52 -11.26
C MET A 91 -8.35 -20.32 -12.20
N ARG A 92 -8.19 -21.21 -13.19
CA ARG A 92 -7.16 -21.03 -14.24
C ARG A 92 -7.41 -19.78 -15.09
N GLN A 93 -8.67 -19.54 -15.46
CA GLN A 93 -9.05 -18.32 -16.19
C GLN A 93 -8.77 -17.07 -15.37
N PHE A 94 -9.15 -17.05 -14.09
CA PHE A 94 -8.90 -15.94 -13.19
C PHE A 94 -7.40 -15.61 -13.08
N ARG A 95 -6.54 -16.63 -12.88
CA ARG A 95 -5.07 -16.46 -12.87
C ARG A 95 -4.54 -15.88 -14.17
N ALA A 96 -5.01 -16.38 -15.32
CA ALA A 96 -4.59 -15.88 -16.62
C ALA A 96 -4.97 -14.40 -16.84
N GLU A 97 -6.15 -13.98 -16.38
CA GLU A 97 -6.55 -12.57 -16.43
C GLU A 97 -5.70 -11.70 -15.49
N LEU A 98 -5.34 -12.20 -14.30
CA LEU A 98 -4.40 -11.51 -13.40
C LEU A 98 -3.01 -11.36 -14.03
N ASP A 99 -2.47 -12.40 -14.66
CA ASP A 99 -1.17 -12.36 -15.34
C ASP A 99 -1.16 -11.37 -16.52
N LYS A 100 -2.29 -11.23 -17.20
CA LYS A 100 -2.48 -10.23 -18.26
C LYS A 100 -2.51 -8.82 -17.67
N LEU A 101 -3.30 -8.60 -16.63
CA LEU A 101 -3.39 -7.32 -15.92
C LEU A 101 -2.03 -6.89 -15.35
N ASP A 102 -1.26 -7.82 -14.81
CA ASP A 102 0.07 -7.57 -14.24
C ASP A 102 1.04 -6.98 -15.30
N LYS A 103 1.02 -7.53 -16.51
CA LYS A 103 1.80 -7.02 -17.66
C LYS A 103 1.28 -5.67 -18.16
N GLU A 104 -0.04 -5.48 -18.24
CA GLU A 104 -0.64 -4.19 -18.62
C GLU A 104 -0.24 -3.07 -17.66
N ILE A 105 -0.18 -3.37 -16.34
CA ILE A 105 0.29 -2.43 -15.33
C ILE A 105 1.78 -2.10 -15.53
N ASP A 106 2.63 -3.10 -15.81
CA ASP A 106 4.05 -2.84 -16.11
C ASP A 106 4.23 -1.94 -17.33
N ASP A 107 3.52 -2.22 -18.43
CA ASP A 107 3.60 -1.43 -19.64
C ASP A 107 3.07 -0.01 -19.45
N LYS A 108 2.04 0.16 -18.63
CA LYS A 108 1.55 1.48 -18.24
C LYS A 108 2.59 2.23 -17.40
N ASN A 109 3.18 1.56 -16.41
CA ASN A 109 4.13 2.16 -15.47
C ASN A 109 5.44 2.59 -16.13
N LYS A 110 5.88 1.95 -17.23
CA LYS A 110 7.03 2.41 -18.02
C LYS A 110 6.93 3.85 -18.52
N LYS A 111 5.72 4.41 -18.62
CA LYS A 111 5.46 5.78 -19.09
C LYS A 111 5.47 6.82 -17.97
N HIS A 112 5.61 6.40 -16.72
CA HIS A 112 5.50 7.26 -15.54
C HIS A 112 6.83 7.32 -14.77
N LYS A 113 7.23 8.53 -14.35
CA LYS A 113 8.43 8.72 -13.51
C LYS A 113 8.27 8.10 -12.12
N LEU A 114 7.04 8.09 -11.62
CA LEU A 114 6.65 7.45 -10.36
C LEU A 114 5.61 6.37 -10.69
N PRO A 115 6.01 5.10 -10.79
CA PRO A 115 5.11 4.01 -11.12
C PRO A 115 4.15 3.72 -9.97
N TYR A 116 2.91 3.32 -10.28
CA TYR A 116 1.94 2.89 -9.27
C TYR A 116 1.90 1.36 -9.23
N MET A 117 2.50 0.77 -8.21
CA MET A 117 2.69 -0.68 -8.11
C MET A 117 1.72 -1.38 -7.14
N TYR A 118 1.01 -0.63 -6.29
CA TYR A 118 0.26 -1.21 -5.16
C TYR A 118 -0.94 -2.10 -5.55
N LEU A 119 -1.43 -1.96 -6.79
CA LEU A 119 -2.48 -2.81 -7.36
C LEU A 119 -1.98 -3.78 -8.43
N LYS A 120 -0.66 -4.00 -8.50
CA LYS A 120 -0.08 -5.04 -9.35
C LYS A 120 -0.43 -6.41 -8.74
N PRO A 121 -1.09 -7.33 -9.46
CA PRO A 121 -1.56 -8.61 -8.91
C PRO A 121 -0.49 -9.42 -8.16
N THR A 122 0.75 -9.41 -8.64
CA THR A 122 1.88 -10.09 -7.98
C THR A 122 2.31 -9.46 -6.65
N LEU A 123 1.88 -8.22 -6.35
CA LEU A 123 2.15 -7.49 -5.11
C LEU A 123 0.91 -7.37 -4.21
N MET A 124 -0.24 -7.87 -4.65
CA MET A 124 -1.48 -7.86 -3.88
C MET A 124 -1.67 -9.20 -3.18
N GLU A 125 -2.10 -9.20 -1.93
CA GLU A 125 -2.31 -10.41 -1.15
C GLU A 125 -3.70 -11.00 -1.38
N ASN A 126 -3.88 -12.31 -1.15
CA ASN A 126 -5.21 -12.92 -1.15
C ASN A 126 -6.10 -12.46 0.03
N SER A 127 -5.48 -12.03 1.12
CA SER A 127 -6.13 -11.71 2.39
C SER A 127 -5.40 -10.57 3.10
N VAL A 128 -6.00 -10.09 4.19
CA VAL A 128 -5.34 -9.16 5.13
C VAL A 128 -4.54 -10.01 6.13
N SER A 129 -3.23 -10.09 5.96
CA SER A 129 -2.36 -11.01 6.73
C SER A 129 -1.02 -10.43 7.17
N ILE A 130 -0.92 -9.10 7.15
CA ILE A 130 0.24 -8.37 7.66
C ILE A 130 0.16 -8.07 9.16
#